data_AF-W4VBY9-F1
#
_entry.id   AF-W4VBY9-F1
#
_cell.length_a   1.000
_cell.length_b   1.000
_cell.length_c   1.000
_cell.angle_alpha   90.00
_cell.angle_beta   90.00
_cell.angle_gamma   90.00
#
_symmetry.space_group_name_H-M   'P 1'
#
loop_
_entity.id
_entity.type
_entity.pdbx_description
1 polymer ?
#
loop_
_entity_poly.entity_id
_entity_poly.type
_entity_poly.pdbx_seq_one_letter_code
_entity_poly.pdbx_strand_id
1 'polypeptide(L)'
;MYYFTGTMQEGMLLIPRDDEAVLWVRRSYERAEDESLFPLIRPMGSYRDAVGSYKNLPDTIYLETYFVPLAMFQRFQKYFPFKNVKPLDMIIAKLRSLKSNYELEKIKRAGEVHRRVLEERVPEILEEGMSEAELATRLFSVMVEEGHQAYPAFQCLIPKWP
;
A
#
# COMPACT_ATOMS: atom_id res chain seq x y z
N MET A 1 1.59 1.23 5.92
CA MET A 1 0.64 2.36 6.14
C MET A 1 -0.81 1.91 6.08
N TYR A 2 -1.39 1.71 4.88
CA TYR A 2 -2.83 1.44 4.68
C TYR A 2 -3.40 0.33 5.56
N TYR A 3 -2.69 -0.78 5.75
CA TYR A 3 -3.14 -1.88 6.62
C TYR A 3 -3.41 -1.44 8.07
N PHE A 4 -2.61 -0.51 8.61
CA PHE A 4 -2.74 -0.05 9.99
C PHE A 4 -3.65 1.17 10.15
N THR A 5 -3.76 1.99 9.10
CA THR A 5 -4.38 3.31 9.22
C THR A 5 -5.59 3.49 8.31
N GLY A 6 -5.84 2.59 7.35
CA GLY A 6 -6.96 2.72 6.41
C GLY A 6 -6.79 3.78 5.33
N THR A 7 -5.68 4.52 5.31
CA THR A 7 -5.42 5.56 4.30
C THR A 7 -4.13 5.33 3.51
N MET A 8 -4.13 5.75 2.25
CA MET A 8 -3.00 5.68 1.31
C MET A 8 -2.24 7.00 1.18
N GLN A 9 -2.60 8.04 1.94
CA GLN A 9 -1.92 9.34 1.84
C GLN A 9 -0.42 9.23 2.18
N GLU A 10 0.40 10.08 1.55
CA GLU A 10 1.85 10.11 1.77
C GLU A 10 2.16 10.52 3.21
N GLY A 11 2.89 9.69 3.96
CA GLY A 11 3.14 9.94 5.38
C GLY A 11 4.05 8.92 6.04
N MET A 12 4.06 8.93 7.37
CA MET A 12 4.84 8.05 8.25
C MET A 12 4.04 7.74 9.52
N LEU A 13 3.89 6.46 9.84
CA LEU A 13 3.33 6.00 11.10
C LEU A 13 4.49 5.73 12.06
N LEU A 14 4.49 6.44 13.18
CA LEU A 14 5.45 6.23 14.26
C LEU A 14 4.73 5.55 15.42
N ILE A 15 5.30 4.45 15.91
CA ILE A 15 4.76 3.65 17.01
C ILE A 15 5.82 3.59 18.11
N PRO A 16 5.79 4.51 19.08
CA PRO A 16 6.64 4.44 20.26
C PRO A 16 6.31 3.21 21.12
N ARG A 17 7.24 2.80 21.98
CA ARG A 17 7.03 1.67 22.89
C ARG A 17 6.07 2.02 24.03
N ASP A 18 6.25 3.22 24.59
CA ASP A 18 5.63 3.66 25.84
C ASP A 18 4.86 4.98 25.66
N ASP A 19 4.41 5.27 24.44
CA ASP A 19 3.67 6.49 24.08
C ASP A 19 2.69 6.20 22.92
N GLU A 20 1.82 7.15 22.60
CA GLU A 20 0.80 7.01 21.58
C GLU A 20 1.40 6.93 20.17
N ALA A 21 0.83 6.05 19.34
CA ALA A 21 1.19 5.97 17.93
C ALA A 21 0.60 7.16 17.17
N VAL A 22 1.39 7.76 16.27
CA VAL A 22 1.01 8.95 15.51
C VAL A 22 1.19 8.70 14.02
N LEU A 23 0.12 8.91 13.25
CA LEU A 23 0.18 8.99 11.80
C LEU A 23 0.53 10.43 11.37
N TRP A 24 1.74 10.63 10.90
CA TRP A 24 2.18 11.89 10.32
C TRP A 24 1.90 11.91 8.81
N VAL A 25 1.14 12.88 8.32
CA VAL A 25 0.70 12.97 6.93
C VAL A 25 1.34 14.18 6.26
N ARG A 26 1.97 13.97 5.11
CA ARG A 26 2.72 15.00 4.39
C ARG A 26 1.89 15.74 3.35
N ARG A 27 1.01 15.03 2.67
CA ARG A 27 0.14 15.55 1.62
C ARG A 27 -1.28 15.06 1.84
N SER A 28 -2.25 15.90 1.51
CA SER A 28 -3.67 15.55 1.60
C SER A 28 -4.11 15.18 3.02
N TYR A 29 -3.72 15.98 4.01
CA TYR A 29 -4.04 15.75 5.43
C TYR A 29 -5.55 15.59 5.67
N GLU A 30 -6.37 16.51 5.15
CA GLU A 30 -7.83 16.46 5.28
C GLU A 30 -8.40 15.13 4.76
N ARG A 31 -7.90 14.65 3.61
CA ARG A 31 -8.30 13.35 3.06
C ARG A 31 -7.88 12.18 3.94
N ALA A 32 -6.73 12.28 4.61
CA ALA A 32 -6.34 11.26 5.57
C ALA A 32 -7.29 11.23 6.77
N GLU A 33 -7.73 12.39 7.27
CA GLU A 33 -8.74 12.46 8.34
C GLU A 33 -10.09 11.88 7.92
N ASP A 34 -10.52 12.13 6.68
CA ASP A 34 -11.78 11.60 6.15
C ASP A 34 -11.76 10.07 5.97
N GLU A 35 -10.62 9.51 5.53
CA GLU A 35 -10.48 8.09 5.19
C GLU A 35 -10.11 7.21 6.39
N SER A 36 -9.38 7.76 7.37
CA SER A 36 -8.69 7.00 8.42
C SER A 36 -9.44 7.05 9.74
N LEU A 37 -9.66 5.89 10.35
CA LEU A 37 -10.10 5.77 11.75
C LEU A 37 -8.94 5.76 12.75
N PHE A 38 -7.71 6.07 12.29
CA PHE A 38 -6.54 6.07 13.16
C PHE A 38 -6.66 7.19 14.22
N PRO A 39 -6.47 6.91 15.52
CA PRO A 39 -6.84 7.85 16.58
C PRO A 39 -6.10 9.19 16.56
N LEU A 40 -4.84 9.19 16.12
CA LEU A 40 -3.99 10.37 16.17
C LEU A 40 -3.29 10.59 14.82
N ILE A 41 -3.78 11.56 14.08
CA ILE A 41 -3.26 11.97 12.78
C ILE A 41 -2.76 13.41 12.91
N ARG A 42 -1.57 13.70 12.38
CA ARG A 42 -0.97 15.04 12.41
C ARG A 42 -0.37 15.41 11.06
N PRO A 43 -0.45 16.68 10.62
CA PRO A 43 0.22 17.12 9.41
C PRO A 43 1.74 17.26 9.62
N MET A 44 2.54 17.07 8.57
CA MET A 44 3.96 17.42 8.54
C MET A 44 4.37 17.98 7.18
N GLY A 45 5.19 19.03 7.14
CA GLY A 45 5.90 19.43 5.92
C GLY A 45 7.19 18.62 5.71
N SER A 46 7.83 18.27 6.82
CA SER A 46 9.06 17.47 6.86
C SER A 46 9.18 16.65 8.14
N TYR A 47 10.15 15.75 8.21
CA TYR A 47 10.45 14.98 9.43
C TYR A 47 10.83 15.85 10.63
N ARG A 48 11.22 17.12 10.43
CA ARG A 48 11.48 18.07 11.51
C ARG A 48 10.22 18.35 12.33
N ASP A 49 9.06 18.39 11.69
CA ASP A 49 7.80 18.72 12.36
C ASP A 49 7.38 17.56 13.29
N ALA A 50 7.70 16.33 12.88
CA ALA A 50 7.46 15.14 13.67
C ALA A 50 8.42 15.01 14.86
N VAL A 51 9.73 15.22 14.67
CA VAL A 51 10.72 14.97 15.74
C VAL A 51 10.46 15.81 17.00
N GLY A 52 9.96 17.04 16.84
CA GLY A 52 9.65 17.92 17.97
C GLY A 52 8.57 17.39 18.92
N SER A 53 7.78 16.39 18.49
CA SER A 53 6.77 15.74 19.33
C SER A 53 7.34 14.65 20.24
N TYR A 54 8.59 14.22 20.04
CA TYR A 54 9.18 13.11 20.78
C TYR A 54 10.31 13.59 21.68
N LYS A 55 10.16 13.38 23.00
CA LYS A 55 11.16 13.80 24.00
C LYS A 55 12.36 12.85 24.06
N ASN A 56 12.09 11.56 23.94
CA ASN A 56 13.10 10.50 24.03
C ASN A 56 13.09 9.71 22.72
N LEU A 57 14.19 9.77 21.99
CA LEU A 57 14.38 8.98 20.78
C LEU A 57 15.22 7.75 21.11
N PRO A 58 14.80 6.54 20.71
CA PRO A 58 15.56 5.34 21.00
C PRO A 58 16.82 5.28 20.15
N ASP A 59 17.87 4.65 20.71
CA ASP A 59 19.10 4.35 19.97
C ASP A 59 18.85 3.35 18.83
N THR A 60 17.78 2.54 18.91
CA THR A 60 17.40 1.54 17.90
C THR A 60 15.97 1.75 17.44
N ILE A 61 15.77 1.77 16.13
CA ILE A 61 14.43 1.79 15.52
C ILE A 61 14.17 0.51 14.72
N TYR A 62 12.89 0.26 14.44
CA TYR A 62 12.44 -0.82 13.56
C TYR A 62 11.75 -0.21 12.34
N LEU A 63 12.06 -0.73 11.15
CA LEU A 63 11.60 -0.14 9.90
C LEU A 63 11.40 -1.23 8.83
N GLU A 64 10.50 -1.00 7.87
CA GLU A 64 10.28 -1.87 6.70
C GLU A 64 11.45 -1.75 5.72
N THR A 65 12.56 -2.43 6.03
CA THR A 65 13.86 -2.27 5.35
C THR A 65 13.86 -2.70 3.88
N TYR A 66 12.87 -3.50 3.45
CA TYR A 66 12.71 -3.85 2.04
C TYR A 66 11.95 -2.80 1.23
N PHE A 67 11.19 -1.94 1.89
CA PHE A 67 10.33 -0.95 1.24
C PHE A 67 10.89 0.46 1.29
N VAL A 68 11.52 0.86 2.41
CA VAL A 68 11.98 2.24 2.60
C VAL A 68 13.25 2.49 1.80
N PRO A 69 13.23 3.41 0.81
CA PRO A 69 14.41 3.70 0.02
C PRO A 69 15.50 4.39 0.84
N LEU A 70 16.78 4.17 0.49
CA LEU A 70 17.92 4.75 1.20
C LEU A 70 17.83 6.28 1.34
N ALA A 71 17.36 6.98 0.30
CA ALA A 71 17.19 8.44 0.35
C ALA A 71 16.13 8.88 1.37
N MET A 72 15.05 8.10 1.54
CA MET A 72 14.04 8.37 2.56
C MET A 72 14.62 8.13 3.96
N PHE A 73 15.32 7.01 4.13
CA PHE A 73 16.02 6.67 5.35
C PHE A 73 17.02 7.76 5.79
N GLN A 74 17.89 8.22 4.89
CA GLN A 74 18.88 9.28 5.18
C GLN A 74 18.21 10.60 5.58
N ARG A 75 17.12 10.99 4.91
CA ARG A 75 16.35 12.17 5.28
C ARG A 75 15.69 12.03 6.64
N PHE A 76 15.20 10.84 6.99
CA PHE A 76 14.64 10.56 8.30
C PHE A 76 15.72 10.62 9.39
N GLN A 77 16.86 9.94 9.18
CA GLN A 77 17.99 9.90 10.12
C GLN A 77 18.60 11.28 10.40
N LYS A 78 18.53 12.21 9.45
CA LYS A 78 18.95 13.61 9.65
C LYS A 78 18.24 14.28 10.85
N TYR A 79 16.97 13.93 11.09
CA TYR A 79 16.18 14.52 12.16
C TYR A 79 16.01 13.56 13.34
N PHE A 80 16.02 12.25 13.10
CA PHE A 80 15.93 11.21 14.12
C PHE A 80 17.31 10.56 14.30
N PRO A 81 18.12 10.95 15.30
CA PRO A 81 19.51 10.52 15.45
C PRO A 81 19.64 9.12 16.10
N PHE A 82 18.89 8.13 15.60
CA PHE A 82 19.07 6.74 16.03
C PHE A 82 20.40 6.17 15.49
N LYS A 83 20.97 5.22 16.23
CA LYS A 83 22.25 4.57 15.89
C LYS A 83 22.06 3.27 15.13
N ASN A 84 21.01 2.53 15.47
CA ASN A 84 20.77 1.19 14.95
C ASN A 84 19.39 1.09 14.29
N VAL A 85 19.31 0.24 13.27
CA VAL A 85 18.06 -0.08 12.57
C VAL A 85 17.92 -1.59 12.56
N LYS A 86 16.72 -2.08 12.87
CA LYS A 86 16.38 -3.50 12.75
C LYS A 86 15.21 -3.69 11.79
N PRO A 87 15.18 -4.80 11.03
CA PRO A 87 14.09 -5.07 10.10
C PRO A 87 12.79 -5.36 10.85
N LEU A 88 11.70 -4.74 10.41
CA LEU A 88 10.33 -4.99 10.87
C LEU A 88 9.56 -5.92 9.91
N ASP A 89 10.10 -6.14 8.70
CA ASP A 89 9.41 -6.73 7.54
C ASP A 89 8.72 -8.07 7.86
N MET A 90 9.43 -8.99 8.54
CA MET A 90 8.89 -10.32 8.88
C MET A 90 7.74 -10.27 9.89
N ILE A 91 7.75 -9.29 10.80
CA ILE A 91 6.68 -9.12 11.78
C ILE A 91 5.41 -8.63 11.08
N ILE A 92 5.55 -7.65 10.17
CA ILE A 92 4.43 -7.16 9.36
C ILE A 92 3.88 -8.26 8.45
N ALA A 93 4.76 -9.03 7.80
CA ALA A 93 4.35 -10.14 6.94
C ALA A 93 3.55 -11.20 7.72
N LYS A 94 3.99 -11.56 8.92
CA LYS A 94 3.26 -12.48 9.80
C LYS A 94 1.92 -11.91 10.26
N LEU A 95 1.87 -10.63 10.62
CA LEU A 95 0.61 -10.00 11.02
C LEU A 95 -0.41 -10.00 9.87
N ARG A 96 0.06 -9.74 8.65
CA ARG A 96 -0.76 -9.74 7.44
C ARG A 96 -1.09 -11.14 6.94
N SER A 97 -0.55 -12.23 7.48
CA SER A 97 -0.86 -13.58 6.97
C SER A 97 -2.27 -14.05 7.38
N LEU A 98 -2.75 -13.60 8.54
CA LEU A 98 -4.09 -13.88 9.04
C LEU A 98 -5.04 -12.74 8.67
N LYS A 99 -5.94 -13.01 7.72
CA LYS A 99 -6.94 -12.03 7.27
C LYS A 99 -8.14 -11.98 8.21
N SER A 100 -8.59 -10.79 8.51
CA SER A 100 -9.90 -10.56 9.12
C SER A 100 -11.04 -10.91 8.15
N ASN A 101 -12.26 -11.09 8.69
CA ASN A 101 -13.45 -11.30 7.86
C ASN A 101 -13.67 -10.15 6.86
N TYR A 102 -13.43 -8.91 7.31
CA TYR A 102 -13.49 -7.73 6.45
C TYR A 102 -12.52 -7.83 5.25
N GLU A 103 -11.27 -8.19 5.49
CA GLU A 103 -10.29 -8.37 4.41
C GLU A 103 -10.67 -9.52 3.48
N LEU A 104 -11.14 -10.64 4.03
CA LEU A 104 -11.59 -11.79 3.24
C LEU A 104 -12.76 -11.42 2.33
N GLU A 105 -13.73 -10.63 2.80
CA GLU A 105 -14.84 -10.13 1.99
C GLU A 105 -14.35 -9.26 0.82
N LYS A 106 -13.37 -8.36 1.06
CA LYS A 106 -12.77 -7.55 0.00
C LYS A 106 -12.06 -8.41 -1.04
N ILE A 107 -11.30 -9.41 -0.59
CA ILE A 107 -10.61 -10.36 -1.48
C ILE A 107 -11.61 -11.15 -2.32
N LYS A 108 -12.69 -11.66 -1.71
CA LYS A 108 -13.76 -12.38 -2.43
C LYS A 108 -14.41 -11.51 -3.48
N ARG A 109 -14.73 -10.25 -3.16
CA ARG A 109 -15.31 -9.31 -4.12
C ARG A 109 -14.36 -9.03 -5.29
N ALA A 110 -13.06 -8.87 -5.03
CA ALA A 110 -12.07 -8.73 -6.09
C ALA A 110 -12.01 -10.00 -6.97
N GLY A 111 -12.07 -11.19 -6.36
CA GLY A 111 -12.14 -12.46 -7.07
C GLY A 111 -13.37 -12.57 -7.97
N GLU A 112 -14.54 -12.08 -7.53
CA GLU A 112 -15.76 -12.08 -8.34
C GLU A 112 -15.63 -11.17 -9.57
N VAL A 113 -15.02 -9.99 -9.42
CA VAL A 113 -14.72 -9.11 -10.55
C VAL A 113 -13.78 -9.81 -11.55
N HIS A 114 -12.74 -10.49 -11.06
CA HIS A 114 -11.85 -11.27 -11.93
C HIS A 114 -12.57 -12.43 -12.63
N ARG A 115 -13.43 -13.16 -11.93
CA ARG A 115 -14.25 -14.22 -12.50
C ARG A 115 -15.11 -13.68 -13.64
N ARG A 116 -15.84 -12.59 -13.41
CA ARG A 116 -16.67 -11.93 -14.44
C ARG A 116 -15.85 -11.49 -15.65
N VAL A 117 -14.70 -10.85 -15.44
CA VAL A 117 -13.82 -10.43 -16.54
C VAL A 117 -13.38 -11.65 -17.36
N LEU A 118 -12.89 -12.71 -16.72
CA LEU A 118 -12.31 -13.86 -17.41
C LEU A 118 -13.34 -14.80 -18.05
N GLU A 119 -14.46 -15.04 -17.37
CA GLU A 119 -15.46 -16.04 -17.81
C GLU A 119 -16.55 -15.42 -18.68
N GLU A 120 -16.87 -14.14 -18.51
CA GLU A 120 -18.00 -13.50 -19.20
C GLU A 120 -17.51 -12.49 -20.25
N ARG A 121 -16.55 -11.62 -19.91
CA ARG A 121 -16.12 -10.53 -20.82
C ARG A 121 -15.03 -10.95 -21.81
N VAL A 122 -14.04 -11.74 -21.39
CA VAL A 122 -12.95 -12.19 -22.28
C VAL A 122 -13.46 -12.96 -23.50
N PRO A 123 -14.44 -13.89 -23.40
CA PRO A 123 -14.99 -14.57 -24.57
C PRO A 123 -15.61 -13.64 -25.62
N GLU A 124 -16.06 -12.45 -25.24
CA GLU A 124 -16.66 -11.46 -26.15
C GLU A 124 -15.59 -10.69 -26.95
N ILE A 125 -14.36 -10.60 -26.43
CA ILE A 125 -13.28 -9.80 -27.02
C ILE A 125 -12.17 -10.64 -27.64
N LEU A 126 -12.14 -11.94 -27.37
CA LEU A 126 -11.11 -12.86 -27.87
C LEU A 126 -11.50 -13.39 -29.25
N GLU A 127 -10.64 -13.14 -30.24
CA GLU A 127 -10.85 -13.56 -31.62
C GLU A 127 -9.63 -14.32 -32.14
N GLU A 128 -9.86 -15.30 -33.01
CA GLU A 128 -8.77 -16.02 -33.68
C GLU A 128 -7.93 -15.07 -34.55
N GLY A 129 -6.61 -15.23 -34.52
CA GLY A 129 -5.67 -14.35 -35.23
C GLY A 129 -5.32 -13.06 -34.50
N MET A 130 -5.93 -12.78 -33.33
CA MET A 130 -5.58 -11.65 -32.48
C MET A 130 -4.18 -11.80 -31.89
N SER A 131 -3.41 -10.71 -31.87
CA SER A 131 -2.12 -10.69 -31.16
C SER A 131 -2.31 -10.56 -29.65
N GLU A 132 -1.36 -11.06 -28.86
CA GLU A 132 -1.37 -10.90 -27.39
C GLU A 132 -1.43 -9.44 -26.96
N ALA A 133 -0.75 -8.55 -27.69
CA ALA A 133 -0.73 -7.12 -27.42
C ALA A 133 -2.12 -6.48 -27.62
N GLU A 134 -2.84 -6.91 -28.66
CA GLU A 134 -4.21 -6.47 -28.91
C GLU A 134 -5.16 -6.97 -27.83
N LEU A 135 -5.07 -8.26 -27.47
CA LEU A 135 -5.86 -8.83 -26.39
C LEU A 135 -5.59 -8.13 -25.05
N ALA A 136 -4.32 -7.86 -24.71
CA ALA A 136 -3.95 -7.15 -23.49
C ALA A 136 -4.56 -5.75 -23.44
N THR A 137 -4.60 -5.04 -24.56
CA THR A 137 -5.19 -3.69 -24.66
C THR A 137 -6.71 -3.72 -24.49
N ARG A 138 -7.39 -4.66 -25.15
CA ARG A 138 -8.85 -4.84 -25.02
C ARG A 138 -9.20 -5.26 -23.58
N LEU A 139 -8.46 -6.23 -23.02
CA LEU A 139 -8.64 -6.70 -21.66
C LEU A 139 -8.45 -5.59 -20.62
N PHE A 140 -7.44 -4.73 -20.80
CA PHE A 140 -7.24 -3.59 -19.91
C PHE A 140 -8.47 -2.67 -19.89
N SER A 141 -9.03 -2.37 -21.07
CA SER A 141 -10.23 -1.53 -21.19
C SER A 141 -11.42 -2.15 -20.44
N VAL A 142 -11.67 -3.45 -20.67
CA VAL A 142 -12.70 -4.21 -19.95
C VAL A 142 -12.50 -4.18 -18.43
N MET A 143 -11.26 -4.40 -17.96
CA MET A 143 -10.98 -4.35 -16.52
C MET A 143 -11.32 -2.98 -15.92
N VAL A 144 -10.97 -1.89 -16.60
CA VAL A 144 -11.28 -0.53 -16.14
C VAL A 144 -12.79 -0.29 -16.08
N GLU A 145 -13.55 -0.74 -17.08
CA GLU A 145 -15.03 -0.66 -17.07
C GLU A 145 -15.65 -1.41 -15.88
N GLU A 146 -15.05 -2.53 -15.47
CA GLU A 146 -15.47 -3.33 -14.32
C GLU A 146 -15.04 -2.73 -12.96
N GLY A 147 -14.50 -1.49 -12.97
CA GLY A 147 -14.12 -0.76 -11.76
C GLY A 147 -12.69 -1.04 -11.28
N HIS A 148 -11.85 -1.66 -12.12
CA HIS A 148 -10.44 -1.83 -11.82
C HIS A 148 -9.71 -0.48 -11.87
N GLN A 149 -8.84 -0.21 -10.89
CA GLN A 149 -8.14 1.08 -10.76
C GLN A 149 -6.98 1.28 -11.75
N ALA A 150 -7.05 0.71 -12.95
CA ALA A 150 -6.04 0.84 -14.01
C ALA A 150 -4.60 0.41 -13.65
N TYR A 151 -4.37 -0.20 -12.48
CA TYR A 151 -3.10 -0.81 -12.09
C TYR A 151 -3.32 -2.29 -11.76
N PRO A 152 -3.12 -3.21 -12.72
CA PRO A 152 -3.36 -4.62 -12.49
C PRO A 152 -2.42 -5.15 -11.39
N ALA A 153 -2.96 -5.95 -10.46
CA ALA A 153 -2.20 -6.49 -9.34
C ALA A 153 -0.98 -7.32 -9.80
N PHE A 154 -1.10 -7.93 -10.97
CA PHE A 154 -0.03 -8.62 -11.69
C PHE A 154 -0.14 -8.31 -13.18
N GLN A 155 0.97 -8.31 -13.89
CA GLN A 155 0.95 -8.22 -15.35
C GLN A 155 0.19 -9.43 -15.92
N CYS A 156 -0.77 -9.18 -16.82
CA CYS A 156 -1.47 -10.25 -17.51
C CYS A 156 -0.47 -11.00 -18.41
N LEU A 157 -0.27 -12.28 -18.15
CA LEU A 157 0.54 -13.16 -18.99
C LEU A 157 -0.41 -13.88 -19.95
N ILE A 158 -0.37 -13.50 -21.22
CA ILE A 158 -1.06 -14.19 -22.31
C ILE A 158 0.02 -14.99 -23.03
N PRO A 159 0.07 -16.33 -22.89
CA PRO A 159 1.05 -17.14 -23.59
C PRO A 159 0.63 -17.35 -25.05
N LYS A 160 1.61 -17.44 -25.94
CA LYS A 160 1.37 -17.77 -27.35
C LYS A 160 0.76 -19.16 -27.43
N TRP A 161 -0.45 -19.25 -27.98
CA TRP A 161 -0.93 -20.53 -28.49
C TRP A 161 -0.15 -20.89 -29.76
N PRO A 162 0.36 -22.13 -29.87
CA PRO A 162 1.04 -22.61 -31.07
C PRO A 162 0.10 -22.72 -32.28
#